data_AF-H9UI38-F1
#
_entry.id   AF-H9UI38-F1
#
_cell.length_a   1.000
_cell.length_b   1.000
_cell.length_c   1.000
_cell.angle_alpha   90.00
_cell.angle_beta   90.00
_cell.angle_gamma   90.00
#
_symmetry.space_group_name_H-M   'P 1'
#
loop_
_entity.id
_entity.type
_entity.pdbx_description
1 polymer ?
#
loop_
_entity_poly.entity_id
_entity_poly.type
_entity_poly.pdbx_seq_one_letter_code
_entity_poly.pdbx_strand_id
1 'polypeptide(L)'
;MSATESVQNQIYPVPDCVNLEEMEREEFLSQIGNFTPQERGIFHRLCKRWEAEIPYQRFLMNLDIKNAAGDLGTLMTKLKKHRMGLLTYRMEDGFRKPDKIVITPFDGVLFYIKIIDDYYIRLQETLSAPLPYESDVRTQYPELPDADIKTVEYLDLLRIVGGQQDSFPCVYRILIQDGDAVLATPTSAKWLIHAAVGKLRAFFANPNYLEIAAKIQKTSLIEIKQQLSTRNPEFWRDLTSGLLAEETTLKANRSVRIGKRFFQICDFICRYVESQLQLAEEQRKEREDRDLDMKSIAQAIKEDKEKLIGQPRLDQLIEGLKEKYEKKFAEFKAEFLSRYTQGSGTTLATIVAINDTWVHIDNLFPIFTARMDTMQPELQRHYIKVMERQLRTNNRSNSDIFYSKENFELDITETVREIDPFLADCLERPNITSEAMVHHLKQRRKIKSPEELRAHLMLYFHARTLLFLPLAQIFNLNLGEIFHQGFLRLPLWRQIVIRLLGRYGTLEEKFIGRSFTTYKRMMKDEIRARQELMPKESIEEENPARRNRDRRVTAAGRPVRRKRSQTAAAKPAKPRSYNANEREEAWRRFGDTLKD
;
A
#
# COMPACT_ATOMS: atom_id res chain seq x y z
N MET A 1 -29.99 -36.94 2.98
CA MET A 1 -30.21 -35.49 2.79
C MET A 1 -28.88 -34.79 3.06
N SER A 2 -28.29 -34.21 2.03
CA SER A 2 -26.97 -33.57 2.12
C SER A 2 -27.07 -32.19 2.79
N ALA A 3 -26.00 -31.71 3.44
CA ALA A 3 -25.98 -30.39 4.08
C ALA A 3 -26.34 -29.24 3.10
N THR A 4 -26.10 -29.43 1.81
CA THR A 4 -26.48 -28.52 0.72
C THR A 4 -28.00 -28.48 0.47
N GLU A 5 -28.69 -29.61 0.56
CA GLU A 5 -30.17 -29.66 0.45
C GLU A 5 -30.84 -28.97 1.66
N SER A 6 -30.26 -29.09 2.86
CA SER A 6 -30.80 -28.40 4.04
C SER A 6 -30.68 -26.88 3.96
N VAL A 7 -29.62 -26.35 3.34
CA VAL A 7 -29.44 -24.90 3.14
C VAL A 7 -30.31 -24.38 1.99
N GLN A 8 -30.43 -25.13 0.89
CA GLN A 8 -31.35 -24.75 -0.20
C GLN A 8 -32.82 -24.74 0.25
N ASN A 9 -33.25 -25.72 1.06
CA ASN A 9 -34.61 -25.75 1.60
C ASN A 9 -34.88 -24.64 2.63
N GLN A 10 -33.85 -24.12 3.32
CA GLN A 10 -33.99 -22.95 4.19
C GLN A 10 -34.18 -21.64 3.40
N ILE A 11 -33.56 -21.52 2.23
CA ILE A 11 -33.67 -20.32 1.39
C ILE A 11 -34.95 -20.37 0.52
N TYR A 12 -35.33 -21.56 0.05
CA TYR A 12 -36.53 -21.82 -0.75
C TYR A 12 -37.43 -22.87 -0.10
N PRO A 13 -38.31 -22.46 0.83
CA PRO A 13 -39.28 -23.37 1.42
C PRO A 13 -40.21 -23.93 0.33
N VAL A 14 -40.44 -25.24 0.38
CA VAL A 14 -41.38 -25.93 -0.52
C VAL A 14 -42.80 -25.43 -0.21
N PRO A 15 -43.54 -24.90 -1.20
CA PRO A 15 -44.93 -24.47 -0.99
C PRO A 15 -45.84 -25.66 -0.64
N ASP A 16 -46.79 -25.46 0.28
CA ASP A 16 -47.71 -26.51 0.71
C ASP A 16 -48.48 -27.14 -0.45
N CYS A 17 -48.88 -26.33 -1.44
CA CYS A 17 -49.61 -26.79 -2.62
C CYS A 17 -48.84 -27.79 -3.50
N VAL A 18 -47.51 -27.84 -3.38
CA VAL A 18 -46.67 -28.82 -4.09
C VAL A 18 -46.82 -30.21 -3.46
N ASN A 19 -47.00 -30.27 -2.15
CA ASN A 19 -47.09 -31.54 -1.40
C ASN A 19 -48.52 -32.14 -1.41
N LEU A 20 -49.52 -31.35 -1.77
CA LEU A 20 -50.92 -31.79 -1.87
C LEU A 20 -51.13 -32.86 -2.95
N GLU A 21 -52.06 -33.78 -2.71
CA GLU A 21 -52.54 -34.74 -3.71
C GLU A 21 -53.38 -34.08 -4.81
N GLU A 22 -53.66 -34.80 -5.90
CA GLU A 22 -54.34 -34.23 -7.08
C GLU A 22 -55.75 -33.69 -6.76
N MET A 23 -56.52 -34.38 -5.91
CA MET A 23 -57.82 -33.89 -5.47
C MET A 23 -57.71 -32.68 -4.54
N GLU A 24 -56.75 -32.69 -3.62
CA GLU A 24 -56.52 -31.59 -2.68
C GLU A 24 -56.05 -30.32 -3.40
N ARG A 25 -55.27 -30.45 -4.48
CA ARG A 25 -54.90 -29.32 -5.34
C ARG A 25 -56.10 -28.71 -6.08
N GLU A 26 -57.05 -29.53 -6.51
CA GLU A 26 -58.29 -29.04 -7.13
C GLU A 26 -59.16 -28.29 -6.12
N GLU A 27 -59.26 -28.80 -4.89
CA GLU A 27 -59.95 -28.13 -3.80
C GLU A 27 -59.27 -26.79 -3.47
N PHE A 28 -57.95 -26.80 -3.31
CA PHE A 28 -57.13 -25.61 -3.08
C PHE A 28 -57.35 -24.53 -4.16
N LEU A 29 -57.26 -24.90 -5.44
CA LEU A 29 -57.54 -23.95 -6.53
C LEU A 29 -58.97 -23.41 -6.46
N SER A 30 -59.95 -24.26 -6.12
CA SER A 30 -61.35 -23.85 -6.01
C SER A 30 -61.60 -22.88 -4.85
N GLN A 31 -60.84 -22.97 -3.75
CA GLN A 31 -60.89 -22.00 -2.65
C GLN A 31 -60.31 -20.63 -3.03
N ILE A 32 -59.32 -20.62 -3.91
CA ILE A 32 -58.58 -19.41 -4.30
C ILE A 32 -59.34 -18.65 -5.40
N GLY A 33 -60.01 -19.34 -6.31
CA GLY A 33 -60.89 -18.69 -7.28
C GLY A 33 -61.25 -19.55 -8.48
N ASN A 34 -61.75 -18.89 -9.52
CA ASN A 34 -62.21 -19.55 -10.73
C ASN A 34 -61.04 -19.80 -11.69
N PHE A 35 -60.61 -21.06 -11.80
CA PHE A 35 -59.59 -21.50 -12.74
C PHE A 35 -60.18 -22.34 -13.88
N THR A 36 -59.75 -22.10 -15.11
CA THR A 36 -60.15 -22.89 -16.28
C THR A 36 -59.53 -24.29 -16.23
N PRO A 37 -60.06 -25.28 -16.96
CA PRO A 37 -59.46 -26.61 -17.03
C PRO A 37 -58.01 -26.60 -17.52
N GLN A 38 -57.66 -25.68 -18.43
CA GLN A 38 -56.29 -25.51 -18.93
C GLN A 38 -55.37 -24.94 -17.84
N GLU A 39 -55.81 -23.90 -17.11
CA GLU A 39 -55.05 -23.33 -15.99
C GLU A 39 -54.82 -24.36 -14.88
N ARG A 40 -55.85 -25.15 -14.52
CA ARG A 40 -55.74 -26.26 -13.56
C ARG A 40 -54.71 -27.28 -14.02
N GLY A 41 -54.78 -27.72 -15.28
CA GLY A 41 -53.81 -28.65 -15.87
C GLY A 41 -52.37 -28.12 -15.85
N ILE A 42 -52.18 -26.81 -16.10
CA ILE A 42 -50.87 -26.15 -15.99
C ILE A 42 -50.38 -26.13 -14.54
N PHE A 43 -51.25 -25.80 -13.58
CA PHE A 43 -50.91 -25.77 -12.15
C PHE A 43 -50.48 -27.14 -11.63
N HIS A 44 -51.19 -28.22 -11.98
CA HIS A 44 -50.80 -29.58 -11.62
C HIS A 44 -49.42 -29.95 -12.15
N ARG A 45 -49.09 -29.54 -13.39
CA ARG A 45 -47.76 -29.78 -13.97
C ARG A 45 -46.68 -28.98 -13.24
N LEU A 46 -46.97 -27.74 -12.84
CA LEU A 46 -46.05 -26.93 -12.03
C LEU A 46 -45.76 -27.59 -10.68
N CYS A 47 -46.79 -28.12 -10.00
CA CYS A 47 -46.60 -28.81 -8.72
C CYS A 47 -45.89 -30.15 -8.88
N LYS A 48 -46.23 -30.96 -9.91
CA LYS A 48 -45.57 -32.26 -10.16
C LYS A 48 -44.10 -32.13 -10.55
N ARG A 49 -43.70 -31.01 -11.16
CA ARG A 49 -42.32 -30.72 -11.60
C ARG A 49 -41.76 -29.49 -10.90
N TRP A 50 -42.08 -29.33 -9.62
CA TRP A 50 -41.68 -28.14 -8.89
C TRP A 50 -40.15 -28.06 -8.77
N GLU A 51 -39.65 -26.88 -9.09
CA GLU A 51 -38.29 -26.41 -8.80
C GLU A 51 -38.43 -25.01 -8.19
N ALA A 52 -37.46 -24.58 -7.38
CA ALA A 52 -37.48 -23.27 -6.72
C ALA A 52 -37.69 -22.10 -7.71
N GLU A 53 -37.06 -22.17 -8.88
CA GLU A 53 -37.30 -21.25 -9.99
C GLU A 53 -37.35 -22.02 -11.31
N ILE A 54 -38.54 -22.14 -11.90
CA ILE A 54 -38.75 -22.94 -13.12
C ILE A 54 -38.49 -22.05 -14.35
N PRO A 55 -37.57 -22.40 -15.27
CA PRO A 55 -37.31 -21.57 -16.45
C PRO A 55 -38.55 -21.49 -17.36
N TYR A 56 -39.00 -20.27 -17.65
CA TYR A 56 -40.26 -20.00 -18.35
C TYR A 56 -40.33 -20.67 -19.73
N GLN A 57 -39.29 -20.47 -20.56
CA GLN A 57 -39.24 -21.05 -21.91
C GLN A 57 -39.22 -22.58 -21.89
N ARG A 58 -38.43 -23.17 -20.97
CA ARG A 58 -38.34 -24.63 -20.81
C ARG A 58 -39.68 -25.23 -20.38
N PHE A 59 -40.40 -24.55 -19.49
CA PHE A 59 -41.71 -25.01 -19.05
C PHE A 59 -42.73 -24.98 -20.20
N LEU A 60 -42.79 -23.88 -20.95
CA LEU A 60 -43.71 -23.75 -22.10
C LEU A 60 -43.45 -24.79 -23.20
N MET A 61 -42.20 -25.10 -23.52
CA MET A 61 -41.86 -26.13 -24.52
C MET A 61 -42.38 -27.53 -24.14
N ASN A 62 -42.62 -27.78 -22.86
CA ASN A 62 -43.11 -29.06 -22.35
C ASN A 62 -44.64 -29.11 -22.21
N LEU A 63 -45.35 -28.05 -22.60
CA LEU A 63 -46.81 -27.99 -22.58
C LEU A 63 -47.39 -28.22 -23.98
N ASP A 64 -48.11 -29.32 -24.14
CA ASP A 64 -48.87 -29.62 -25.36
C ASP A 64 -50.29 -29.00 -25.25
N ILE A 65 -50.34 -27.68 -25.11
CA ILE A 65 -51.57 -26.90 -24.93
C ILE A 65 -51.56 -25.72 -25.91
N LYS A 66 -52.64 -25.54 -26.67
CA LYS A 66 -52.83 -24.35 -27.51
C LYS A 66 -52.92 -23.11 -26.63
N ASN A 67 -52.11 -22.09 -26.91
CA ASN A 67 -52.03 -20.83 -26.14
C ASN A 67 -51.52 -20.98 -24.69
N ALA A 68 -50.65 -21.96 -24.42
CA ALA A 68 -50.07 -22.20 -23.09
C ALA A 68 -49.47 -20.96 -22.40
N ALA A 69 -48.88 -20.03 -23.17
CA ALA A 69 -48.32 -18.79 -22.63
C ALA A 69 -49.39 -17.83 -22.07
N GLY A 70 -50.54 -17.70 -22.76
CA GLY A 70 -51.64 -16.86 -22.30
C GLY A 70 -52.33 -17.43 -21.06
N ASP A 71 -52.54 -18.75 -21.05
CA ASP A 71 -53.16 -19.44 -19.91
C ASP A 71 -52.23 -19.43 -18.69
N LEU A 72 -50.93 -19.65 -18.87
CA LEU A 72 -49.94 -19.51 -17.80
C LEU A 72 -49.90 -18.08 -17.26
N GLY A 73 -49.93 -17.06 -18.12
CA GLY A 73 -49.97 -15.66 -17.68
C GLY A 73 -51.19 -15.35 -16.82
N THR A 74 -52.36 -15.89 -17.20
CA THR A 74 -53.61 -15.71 -16.46
C THR A 74 -53.58 -16.45 -15.12
N LEU A 75 -53.10 -17.70 -15.12
CA LEU A 75 -52.86 -18.50 -13.91
C LEU A 75 -51.95 -17.75 -12.93
N MET A 76 -50.79 -17.28 -13.39
CA MET A 76 -49.82 -16.61 -12.52
C MET A 76 -50.34 -15.26 -12.01
N THR A 77 -51.19 -14.56 -12.77
CA THR A 77 -51.86 -13.34 -12.30
C THR A 77 -52.83 -13.64 -11.15
N LYS A 78 -53.59 -14.74 -11.25
CA LYS A 78 -54.46 -15.20 -10.16
C LYS A 78 -53.64 -15.62 -8.94
N LEU A 79 -52.60 -16.43 -9.11
CA LEU A 79 -51.71 -16.84 -8.00
C LEU A 79 -51.00 -15.66 -7.34
N LYS A 80 -50.61 -14.64 -8.12
CA LYS A 80 -49.99 -13.40 -7.61
C LYS A 80 -50.93 -12.60 -6.72
N LYS A 81 -52.23 -12.56 -7.07
CA LYS A 81 -53.26 -11.90 -6.25
C LYS A 81 -53.39 -12.56 -4.87
N HIS A 82 -53.14 -13.87 -4.80
CA HIS A 82 -53.15 -14.64 -3.56
C HIS A 82 -51.76 -14.82 -2.92
N ARG A 83 -50.72 -14.16 -3.45
CA ARG A 83 -49.36 -14.12 -2.86
C ARG A 83 -48.64 -15.47 -2.77
N MET A 84 -48.86 -16.32 -3.76
CA MET A 84 -48.28 -17.68 -3.80
C MET A 84 -47.53 -18.00 -5.10
N GLY A 85 -47.52 -17.08 -6.05
CA GLY A 85 -46.74 -17.29 -7.27
C GLY A 85 -46.69 -16.06 -8.15
N LEU A 86 -45.61 -15.94 -8.91
CA LEU A 86 -45.45 -14.88 -9.88
C LEU A 86 -44.53 -15.28 -11.04
N LEU A 87 -44.65 -14.55 -12.15
CA LEU A 87 -43.64 -14.54 -13.21
C LEU A 87 -42.56 -13.52 -12.85
N THR A 88 -41.32 -13.98 -12.83
CA THR A 88 -40.16 -13.10 -12.78
C THR A 88 -39.75 -12.72 -14.20
N TYR A 89 -39.16 -11.56 -14.33
CA TYR A 89 -38.76 -11.01 -15.62
C TYR A 89 -37.28 -10.71 -15.63
N ARG A 90 -36.71 -10.63 -16.83
CA ARG A 90 -35.38 -10.09 -17.04
C ARG A 90 -35.39 -9.09 -18.18
N MET A 91 -34.44 -8.17 -18.16
CA MET A 91 -34.20 -7.25 -19.25
C MET A 91 -33.40 -7.94 -20.34
N GLU A 92 -33.95 -8.01 -21.55
CA GLU A 92 -33.28 -8.47 -22.77
C GLU A 92 -33.49 -7.44 -23.87
N ASP A 93 -32.41 -6.97 -24.50
CA ASP A 93 -32.46 -5.99 -25.58
C ASP A 93 -33.25 -4.71 -25.23
N GLY A 94 -33.27 -4.32 -23.95
CA GLY A 94 -34.02 -3.17 -23.45
C GLY A 94 -35.51 -3.43 -23.17
N PHE A 95 -36.00 -4.65 -23.37
CA PHE A 95 -37.38 -5.03 -23.11
C PHE A 95 -37.49 -6.05 -21.98
N ARG A 96 -38.58 -5.95 -21.22
CA ARG A 96 -38.90 -6.90 -20.15
C ARG A 96 -39.48 -8.19 -20.74
N LYS A 97 -38.80 -9.32 -20.56
CA LYS A 97 -39.28 -10.65 -21.00
C LYS A 97 -39.46 -11.60 -19.81
N PRO A 98 -40.47 -12.48 -19.81
CA PRO A 98 -40.63 -13.50 -18.77
C PRO A 98 -39.41 -14.43 -18.73
N ASP A 99 -38.85 -14.64 -17.53
CA ASP A 99 -37.63 -15.44 -17.32
C ASP A 99 -37.93 -16.74 -16.57
N LYS A 100 -38.52 -16.64 -15.36
CA LYS A 100 -38.79 -17.79 -14.51
C LYS A 100 -40.17 -17.73 -13.87
N ILE A 101 -40.72 -18.89 -13.59
CA ILE A 101 -41.96 -19.11 -12.86
C ILE A 101 -41.56 -19.46 -11.43
N VAL A 102 -42.11 -18.74 -10.46
CA VAL A 102 -41.84 -18.96 -9.03
C VAL A 102 -43.17 -19.24 -8.33
N ILE A 103 -43.21 -20.33 -7.56
CA ILE A 103 -44.31 -20.67 -6.66
C ILE A 103 -43.73 -20.62 -5.25
N THR A 104 -44.41 -19.91 -4.35
CA THR A 104 -43.98 -19.67 -2.98
C THR A 104 -45.04 -20.17 -2.00
N PRO A 105 -44.68 -20.45 -0.74
CA PRO A 105 -45.66 -20.53 0.33
C PRO A 105 -46.49 -19.24 0.39
N PHE A 106 -47.70 -19.36 0.93
CA PHE A 106 -48.57 -18.22 1.17
C PHE A 106 -47.87 -17.21 2.08
N ASP A 107 -47.81 -15.95 1.65
CA ASP A 107 -47.14 -14.84 2.36
C ASP A 107 -45.65 -15.07 2.67
N GLY A 108 -44.98 -15.98 1.95
CA GLY A 108 -43.55 -16.22 2.15
C GLY A 108 -42.68 -15.02 1.75
N VAL A 109 -41.59 -14.77 2.49
CA VAL A 109 -40.61 -13.70 2.21
C VAL A 109 -40.12 -13.67 0.76
N LEU A 110 -39.95 -14.85 0.14
CA LEU A 110 -39.52 -14.97 -1.25
C LEU A 110 -40.49 -14.31 -2.23
N PHE A 111 -41.81 -14.37 -1.96
CA PHE A 111 -42.80 -13.71 -2.80
C PHE A 111 -42.50 -12.21 -2.83
N TYR A 112 -42.33 -11.61 -1.66
CA TYR A 112 -42.06 -10.18 -1.51
C TYR A 112 -40.71 -9.76 -2.08
N ILE A 113 -39.66 -10.57 -1.89
CA ILE A 113 -38.35 -10.36 -2.53
C ILE A 113 -38.52 -10.26 -4.05
N LYS A 114 -39.23 -11.20 -4.67
CA LYS A 114 -39.42 -11.21 -6.13
C LYS A 114 -40.35 -10.09 -6.61
N ILE A 115 -41.33 -9.68 -5.80
CA ILE A 115 -42.15 -8.49 -6.08
C ILE A 115 -41.28 -7.24 -6.12
N ILE A 116 -40.42 -7.03 -5.11
CA ILE A 116 -39.52 -5.88 -5.02
C ILE A 116 -38.51 -5.90 -6.18
N ASP A 117 -37.95 -7.06 -6.52
CA ASP A 117 -37.06 -7.21 -7.68
C ASP A 117 -37.78 -6.81 -8.99
N ASP A 118 -39.07 -7.17 -9.18
CA ASP A 118 -39.87 -6.74 -10.34
C ASP A 118 -40.06 -5.21 -10.40
N TYR A 119 -40.19 -4.52 -9.26
CA TYR A 119 -40.19 -3.05 -9.24
C TYR A 119 -38.87 -2.48 -9.79
N TYR A 120 -37.73 -3.04 -9.40
CA TYR A 120 -36.42 -2.60 -9.90
C TYR A 120 -36.19 -2.96 -11.37
N ILE A 121 -36.69 -4.09 -11.85
CA ILE A 121 -36.67 -4.43 -13.28
C ILE A 121 -37.50 -3.42 -14.10
N ARG A 122 -38.70 -3.05 -13.62
CA ARG A 122 -39.51 -2.01 -14.28
C ARG A 122 -38.83 -0.65 -14.32
N LEU A 123 -38.07 -0.31 -13.27
CA LEU A 123 -37.29 0.92 -13.25
C LEU A 123 -36.14 0.89 -14.26
N GLN A 124 -35.55 -0.28 -14.53
CA GLN A 124 -34.55 -0.45 -15.58
C GLN A 124 -35.17 -0.27 -16.97
N GLU A 125 -36.41 -0.75 -17.17
CA GLU A 125 -37.18 -0.56 -18.40
C GLU A 125 -37.58 0.91 -18.59
N THR A 126 -38.06 1.59 -17.54
CA THR A 126 -38.45 3.00 -17.62
C THR A 126 -38.30 3.72 -16.28
N LEU A 127 -37.55 4.84 -16.27
CA LEU A 127 -37.33 5.67 -15.08
C LEU A 127 -38.60 6.34 -14.52
N SER A 128 -39.71 6.32 -15.27
CA SER A 128 -41.02 6.80 -14.82
C SER A 128 -41.70 5.84 -13.83
N ALA A 129 -41.35 4.54 -13.85
CA ALA A 129 -41.88 3.57 -12.88
C ALA A 129 -41.55 4.03 -11.45
N PRO A 130 -42.43 3.82 -10.44
CA PRO A 130 -42.15 4.22 -9.06
C PRO A 130 -41.01 3.40 -8.43
N LEU A 131 -40.31 4.00 -7.46
CA LEU A 131 -39.48 3.19 -6.54
C LEU A 131 -40.42 2.31 -5.70
N PRO A 132 -39.97 1.16 -5.20
CA PRO A 132 -40.77 0.30 -4.33
C PRO A 132 -40.92 0.94 -2.94
N TYR A 133 -41.68 2.03 -2.87
CA TYR A 133 -42.07 2.66 -1.61
C TYR A 133 -42.99 1.72 -0.86
N GLU A 134 -42.77 1.59 0.45
CA GLU A 134 -43.54 0.71 1.29
C GLU A 134 -45.03 1.06 1.26
N SER A 135 -45.39 2.34 1.25
CA SER A 135 -46.80 2.75 1.13
C SER A 135 -47.46 2.23 -0.17
N ASP A 136 -46.73 2.22 -1.28
CA ASP A 136 -47.24 1.79 -2.59
C ASP A 136 -47.35 0.26 -2.64
N VAL A 137 -46.36 -0.43 -2.07
CA VAL A 137 -46.36 -1.90 -1.97
C VAL A 137 -47.47 -2.37 -1.03
N ARG A 138 -47.64 -1.75 0.14
CA ARG A 138 -48.70 -2.10 1.11
C ARG A 138 -50.10 -1.81 0.59
N THR A 139 -50.27 -0.85 -0.31
CA THR A 139 -51.56 -0.63 -0.99
C THR A 139 -51.98 -1.84 -1.82
N GLN A 140 -51.01 -2.55 -2.42
CA GLN A 140 -51.27 -3.77 -3.19
C GLN A 140 -51.20 -5.04 -2.33
N TYR A 141 -50.39 -5.02 -1.27
CA TYR A 141 -50.10 -6.16 -0.41
C TYR A 141 -50.07 -5.73 1.07
N PRO A 142 -51.23 -5.63 1.75
CA PRO A 142 -51.33 -5.04 3.09
C PRO A 142 -50.55 -5.79 4.18
N GLU A 143 -50.51 -7.12 4.08
CA GLU A 143 -49.93 -8.01 5.11
C GLU A 143 -48.47 -8.36 4.81
N LEU A 144 -47.65 -7.34 4.49
CA LEU A 144 -46.21 -7.52 4.40
C LEU A 144 -45.68 -7.97 5.78
N PRO A 145 -45.10 -9.18 5.95
CA PRO A 145 -44.73 -9.71 7.25
C PRO A 145 -43.55 -8.95 7.86
N ASP A 146 -43.77 -8.24 8.96
CA ASP A 146 -42.72 -7.43 9.59
C ASP A 146 -41.52 -8.27 10.10
N ALA A 147 -41.74 -9.56 10.39
CA ALA A 147 -40.70 -10.49 10.83
C ALA A 147 -39.58 -10.70 9.78
N ASP A 148 -39.91 -10.54 8.49
CA ASP A 148 -39.00 -10.76 7.37
C ASP A 148 -38.39 -9.45 6.82
N ILE A 149 -38.74 -8.33 7.45
CA ILE A 149 -38.27 -7.00 7.09
C ILE A 149 -37.18 -6.55 8.06
N LYS A 150 -35.97 -6.35 7.54
CA LYS A 150 -34.86 -5.78 8.29
C LYS A 150 -34.80 -4.28 8.04
N THR A 151 -34.97 -3.48 9.08
CA THR A 151 -34.74 -2.03 8.99
C THR A 151 -33.24 -1.76 8.90
N VAL A 152 -32.83 -1.00 7.90
CA VAL A 152 -31.42 -0.74 7.59
C VAL A 152 -31.15 0.75 7.74
N GLU A 153 -30.16 1.09 8.56
CA GLU A 153 -29.63 2.45 8.65
C GLU A 153 -28.69 2.74 7.46
N TYR A 154 -28.48 4.02 7.14
CA TYR A 154 -27.69 4.43 5.98
C TYR A 154 -26.22 3.97 6.06
N LEU A 155 -25.63 3.87 7.25
CA LEU A 155 -24.29 3.33 7.43
C LEU A 155 -24.22 1.83 7.10
N ASP A 156 -25.23 1.05 7.50
CA ASP A 156 -25.31 -0.38 7.15
C ASP A 156 -25.65 -0.58 5.67
N LEU A 157 -26.43 0.33 5.07
CA LEU A 157 -26.68 0.33 3.63
C LEU A 157 -25.38 0.46 2.84
N LEU A 158 -24.43 1.31 3.27
CA LEU A 158 -23.11 1.42 2.64
C LEU A 158 -22.35 0.10 2.65
N ARG A 159 -22.41 -0.64 3.76
CA ARG A 159 -21.77 -1.97 3.90
C ARG A 159 -22.40 -3.00 2.99
N ILE A 160 -23.73 -3.02 2.92
CA ILE A 160 -24.51 -3.91 2.04
C ILE A 160 -24.17 -3.65 0.57
N VAL A 161 -24.13 -2.38 0.17
CA VAL A 161 -23.77 -1.96 -1.20
C VAL A 161 -22.31 -2.34 -1.51
N GLY A 162 -21.42 -2.23 -0.51
CA GLY A 162 -20.01 -2.64 -0.57
C GLY A 162 -19.78 -4.16 -0.68
N GLY A 163 -20.82 -4.99 -0.55
CA GLY A 163 -20.77 -6.43 -0.76
C GLY A 163 -20.86 -7.29 0.50
N GLN A 164 -21.06 -6.71 1.69
CA GLN A 164 -21.41 -7.45 2.90
C GLN A 164 -22.92 -7.72 2.91
N GLN A 165 -23.35 -8.76 2.17
CA GLN A 165 -24.76 -9.17 2.11
C GLN A 165 -25.09 -10.17 3.22
N ASP A 166 -26.28 -10.04 3.80
CA ASP A 166 -26.81 -11.04 4.71
C ASP A 166 -26.95 -12.39 4.00
N SER A 167 -26.65 -13.49 4.70
CA SER A 167 -26.74 -14.85 4.16
C SER A 167 -28.17 -15.36 4.03
N PHE A 168 -29.17 -14.65 4.58
CA PHE A 168 -30.57 -15.05 4.64
C PHE A 168 -31.46 -14.17 3.74
N PRO A 169 -32.50 -14.75 3.12
CA PRO A 169 -33.47 -13.99 2.34
C PRO A 169 -34.24 -13.03 3.25
N CYS A 170 -34.07 -11.73 3.03
CA CYS A 170 -34.80 -10.69 3.75
C CYS A 170 -35.12 -9.51 2.83
N VAL A 171 -36.06 -8.68 3.27
CA VAL A 171 -36.36 -7.38 2.65
C VAL A 171 -35.75 -6.29 3.52
N TYR A 172 -34.94 -5.42 2.92
CA TYR A 172 -34.43 -4.24 3.57
C TYR A 172 -35.46 -3.11 3.53
N ARG A 173 -35.70 -2.50 4.68
CA ARG A 173 -36.53 -1.30 4.84
C ARG A 173 -35.63 -0.12 5.16
N ILE A 174 -35.54 0.81 4.23
CA ILE A 174 -34.71 2.01 4.37
C ILE A 174 -35.64 3.19 4.62
N LEU A 175 -35.58 3.73 5.84
CA LEU A 175 -36.46 4.80 6.28
C LEU A 175 -36.13 6.11 5.55
N ILE A 176 -37.17 6.78 5.06
CA ILE A 176 -37.11 8.08 4.40
C ILE A 176 -38.04 9.07 5.10
N GLN A 177 -38.01 10.34 4.70
CA GLN A 177 -38.89 11.39 5.22
C GLN A 177 -40.39 11.02 5.13
N ASP A 178 -41.18 11.60 6.03
CA ASP A 178 -42.63 11.40 6.19
C ASP A 178 -43.04 9.99 6.68
N GLY A 179 -42.14 9.28 7.36
CA GLY A 179 -42.42 7.97 7.96
C GLY A 179 -42.64 6.84 6.94
N ASP A 180 -42.25 7.05 5.69
CA ASP A 180 -42.30 6.05 4.62
C ASP A 180 -40.95 5.34 4.52
N ALA A 181 -40.88 4.28 3.73
CA ALA A 181 -39.63 3.54 3.50
C ALA A 181 -39.47 3.14 2.04
N VAL A 182 -38.22 3.04 1.58
CA VAL A 182 -37.90 2.37 0.31
C VAL A 182 -37.52 0.93 0.62
N LEU A 183 -38.16 -0.01 -0.06
CA LEU A 183 -37.87 -1.42 0.07
C LEU A 183 -36.78 -1.84 -0.90
N ALA A 184 -35.83 -2.64 -0.43
CA ALA A 184 -34.78 -3.21 -1.26
C ALA A 184 -34.54 -4.66 -0.87
N THR A 185 -33.88 -5.38 -1.76
CA THR A 185 -33.43 -6.75 -1.57
C THR A 185 -31.90 -6.76 -1.58
N PRO A 186 -31.23 -7.82 -1.09
CA PRO A 186 -29.78 -7.94 -1.20
C PRO A 186 -29.24 -7.72 -2.61
N THR A 187 -29.98 -8.19 -3.63
CA THR A 187 -29.66 -8.03 -5.05
C THR A 187 -29.91 -6.60 -5.53
N SER A 188 -31.02 -5.97 -5.16
CA SER A 188 -31.39 -4.64 -5.66
C SER A 188 -30.79 -3.46 -4.89
N ALA A 189 -30.30 -3.66 -3.66
CA ALA A 189 -29.73 -2.58 -2.82
C ALA A 189 -28.59 -1.83 -3.54
N LYS A 190 -27.75 -2.54 -4.30
CA LYS A 190 -26.68 -1.93 -5.12
C LYS A 190 -27.23 -1.02 -6.22
N TRP A 191 -28.38 -1.37 -6.77
CA TRP A 191 -28.99 -0.64 -7.86
C TRP A 191 -29.87 0.52 -7.39
N LEU A 192 -30.36 0.49 -6.14
CA LEU A 192 -31.20 1.53 -5.56
C LEU A 192 -30.61 2.94 -5.69
N ILE A 193 -29.33 3.12 -5.39
CA ILE A 193 -28.67 4.45 -5.50
C ILE A 193 -28.65 4.93 -6.94
N HIS A 194 -28.33 4.04 -7.88
CA HIS A 194 -28.36 4.34 -9.31
C HIS A 194 -29.76 4.69 -9.79
N ALA A 195 -30.78 3.99 -9.30
CA ALA A 195 -32.18 4.26 -9.60
C ALA A 195 -32.62 5.63 -9.06
N ALA A 196 -32.28 5.94 -7.80
CA ALA A 196 -32.61 7.21 -7.15
C ALA A 196 -31.98 8.39 -7.89
N VAL A 197 -30.68 8.33 -8.18
CA VAL A 197 -29.96 9.36 -8.95
C VAL A 197 -30.52 9.46 -10.37
N GLY A 198 -30.78 8.33 -11.03
CA GLY A 198 -31.36 8.29 -12.37
C GLY A 198 -32.73 8.97 -12.43
N LYS A 199 -33.60 8.72 -11.44
CA LYS A 199 -34.87 9.40 -11.30
C LYS A 199 -34.73 10.89 -11.05
N LEU A 200 -33.83 11.29 -10.16
CA LEU A 200 -33.62 12.70 -9.87
C LEU A 200 -33.13 13.45 -11.11
N ARG A 201 -32.24 12.83 -11.91
CA ARG A 201 -31.84 13.32 -13.24
C ARG A 201 -33.01 13.41 -14.21
N ALA A 202 -33.93 12.45 -14.21
CA ALA A 202 -35.12 12.49 -15.06
C ALA A 202 -36.05 13.65 -14.68
N PHE A 203 -36.18 14.01 -13.40
CA PHE A 203 -36.88 15.23 -12.99
C PHE A 203 -36.21 16.50 -13.55
N PHE A 204 -34.89 16.56 -13.51
CA PHE A 204 -34.11 17.68 -14.07
C PHE A 204 -34.07 17.74 -15.61
N ALA A 205 -34.63 16.76 -16.30
CA ALA A 205 -34.89 16.89 -17.74
C ALA A 205 -35.94 17.99 -18.03
N ASN A 206 -36.77 18.35 -17.04
CA ASN A 206 -37.68 19.48 -17.11
C ASN A 206 -36.91 20.79 -16.81
N PRO A 207 -36.90 21.77 -17.74
CA PRO A 207 -36.20 23.04 -17.56
C PRO A 207 -36.58 23.79 -16.28
N ASN A 208 -37.84 23.71 -15.85
CA ASN A 208 -38.31 24.41 -14.66
C ASN A 208 -37.67 23.86 -13.37
N TYR A 209 -37.45 22.54 -13.30
CA TYR A 209 -36.75 21.91 -12.17
C TYR A 209 -35.26 22.28 -12.18
N LEU A 210 -34.68 22.37 -13.37
CA LEU A 210 -33.29 22.76 -13.56
C LEU A 210 -33.03 24.21 -13.13
N GLU A 211 -33.94 25.14 -13.46
CA GLU A 211 -33.90 26.54 -13.03
C GLU A 211 -34.00 26.68 -11.51
N ILE A 212 -34.88 25.92 -10.88
CA ILE A 212 -34.99 25.88 -9.42
C ILE A 212 -33.66 25.42 -8.79
N ALA A 213 -33.10 24.32 -9.29
CA ALA A 213 -31.82 23.81 -8.80
C ALA A 213 -30.68 24.83 -8.97
N ALA A 214 -30.59 25.48 -10.14
CA ALA A 214 -29.60 26.51 -10.42
C ALA A 214 -29.72 27.72 -9.47
N LYS A 215 -30.96 28.14 -9.18
CA LYS A 215 -31.22 29.24 -8.23
C LYS A 215 -30.79 28.88 -6.81
N ILE A 216 -31.09 27.66 -6.36
CA ILE A 216 -30.74 27.18 -5.01
C ILE A 216 -29.22 27.07 -4.85
N GLN A 217 -28.53 26.52 -5.85
CA GLN A 217 -27.07 26.38 -5.85
C GLN A 217 -26.33 27.68 -6.21
N LYS A 218 -27.04 28.72 -6.65
CA LYS A 218 -26.46 29.99 -7.13
C LYS A 218 -25.44 29.80 -8.27
N THR A 219 -25.72 28.86 -9.16
CA THR A 219 -24.85 28.49 -10.30
C THR A 219 -25.60 28.61 -11.63
N SER A 220 -24.88 28.50 -12.74
CA SER A 220 -25.49 28.54 -14.07
C SER A 220 -26.22 27.24 -14.43
N LEU A 221 -27.22 27.31 -15.31
CA LEU A 221 -27.94 26.13 -15.82
C LEU A 221 -26.99 25.10 -16.49
N ILE A 222 -25.97 25.59 -17.20
CA ILE A 222 -24.98 24.75 -17.89
C ILE A 222 -24.13 24.00 -16.87
N GLU A 223 -23.69 24.69 -15.82
CA GLU A 223 -22.88 24.11 -14.75
C GLU A 223 -23.66 23.06 -13.97
N ILE A 224 -24.92 23.33 -13.59
CA ILE A 224 -25.80 22.32 -12.98
C ILE A 224 -25.93 21.10 -13.87
N LYS A 225 -26.17 21.28 -15.18
CA LYS A 225 -26.32 20.17 -16.12
C LYS A 225 -25.04 19.33 -16.21
N GLN A 226 -23.87 19.95 -16.18
CA GLN A 226 -22.59 19.26 -16.11
C GLN A 226 -22.43 18.51 -14.78
N GLN A 227 -22.66 19.16 -13.65
CA GLN A 227 -22.52 18.56 -12.33
C GLN A 227 -23.51 17.41 -12.09
N LEU A 228 -24.75 17.49 -12.60
CA LEU A 228 -25.74 16.42 -12.57
C LEU A 228 -25.23 15.13 -13.24
N SER A 229 -24.33 15.22 -14.22
CA SER A 229 -23.73 14.04 -14.87
C SER A 229 -22.63 13.38 -14.02
N THR A 230 -22.04 14.13 -13.08
CA THR A 230 -20.95 13.65 -12.22
C THR A 230 -21.47 12.76 -11.09
N ARG A 231 -20.53 12.02 -10.49
CA ARG A 231 -20.75 11.23 -9.26
C ARG A 231 -20.16 11.93 -8.02
N ASN A 232 -19.98 13.25 -8.07
CA ASN A 232 -19.39 14.00 -6.95
C ASN A 232 -20.34 13.98 -5.73
N PRO A 233 -19.98 13.34 -4.61
CA PRO A 233 -20.82 13.27 -3.42
C PRO A 233 -21.17 14.65 -2.87
N GLU A 234 -20.21 15.58 -2.79
CA GLU A 234 -20.43 16.92 -2.23
C GLU A 234 -21.52 17.69 -2.98
N PHE A 235 -21.47 17.67 -4.31
CA PHE A 235 -22.50 18.26 -5.16
C PHE A 235 -23.88 17.66 -4.88
N TRP A 236 -24.00 16.33 -4.82
CA TRP A 236 -25.28 15.68 -4.59
C TRP A 236 -25.85 15.98 -3.21
N ARG A 237 -25.00 16.05 -2.18
CA ARG A 237 -25.40 16.50 -0.83
C ARG A 237 -25.92 17.93 -0.88
N ASP A 238 -25.14 18.86 -1.44
CA ASP A 238 -25.48 20.29 -1.42
C ASP A 238 -26.74 20.58 -2.23
N LEU A 239 -26.91 19.90 -3.37
CA LEU A 239 -28.12 19.98 -4.18
C LEU A 239 -29.34 19.46 -3.44
N THR A 240 -29.28 18.26 -2.88
CA THR A 240 -30.43 17.61 -2.25
C THR A 240 -30.80 18.25 -0.92
N SER A 241 -29.83 18.61 -0.08
CA SER A 241 -30.05 19.37 1.15
C SER A 241 -30.66 20.75 0.87
N GLY A 242 -30.17 21.48 -0.15
CA GLY A 242 -30.74 22.77 -0.55
C GLY A 242 -32.19 22.67 -1.04
N LEU A 243 -32.52 21.60 -1.79
CA LEU A 243 -33.89 21.34 -2.24
C LEU A 243 -34.84 20.96 -1.09
N LEU A 244 -34.34 20.24 -0.09
CA LEU A 244 -35.10 19.88 1.11
C LEU A 244 -35.31 21.10 2.02
N ALA A 245 -34.32 21.98 2.17
CA ALA A 245 -34.44 23.20 2.96
C ALA A 245 -35.53 24.14 2.42
N GLU A 246 -35.69 24.19 1.10
CA GLU A 246 -36.71 24.99 0.40
C GLU A 246 -38.01 24.20 0.14
N GLU A 247 -38.22 23.04 0.78
CA GLU A 247 -39.37 22.17 0.48
C GLU A 247 -40.73 22.89 0.57
N THR A 248 -40.91 23.72 1.61
CA THR A 248 -42.17 24.44 1.83
C THR A 248 -42.45 25.50 0.76
N THR A 249 -41.40 26.22 0.32
CA THR A 249 -41.51 27.26 -0.71
C THR A 249 -41.75 26.63 -2.08
N LEU A 250 -41.09 25.51 -2.37
CA LEU A 250 -41.23 24.75 -3.60
C LEU A 250 -42.60 24.08 -3.72
N LYS A 251 -43.15 23.52 -2.63
CA LYS A 251 -44.52 22.99 -2.61
C LYS A 251 -45.58 24.07 -2.83
N ALA A 252 -45.33 25.29 -2.35
CA ALA A 252 -46.25 26.42 -2.51
C ALA A 252 -46.20 27.05 -3.92
N ASN A 253 -45.14 26.79 -4.68
CA ASN A 253 -44.96 27.38 -6.00
C ASN A 253 -45.94 26.81 -7.02
N ARG A 254 -46.80 27.67 -7.59
CA ARG A 254 -47.79 27.27 -8.59
C ARG A 254 -47.20 26.98 -9.98
N SER A 255 -45.99 27.47 -10.29
CA SER A 255 -45.39 27.30 -11.62
C SER A 255 -44.83 25.90 -11.85
N VAL A 256 -44.50 25.16 -10.79
CA VAL A 256 -43.94 23.81 -10.87
C VAL A 256 -44.61 22.91 -9.84
N ARG A 257 -45.39 21.93 -10.31
CA ARG A 257 -46.03 20.96 -9.42
C ARG A 257 -45.02 19.86 -9.06
N ILE A 258 -44.36 20.03 -7.90
CA ILE A 258 -43.42 19.04 -7.36
C ILE A 258 -44.16 18.03 -6.47
N GLY A 259 -44.05 16.75 -6.79
CA GLY A 259 -44.69 15.67 -6.04
C GLY A 259 -43.89 15.25 -4.79
N LYS A 260 -44.56 14.66 -3.79
CA LYS A 260 -43.94 14.11 -2.57
C LYS A 260 -42.74 13.20 -2.85
N ARG A 261 -42.85 12.36 -3.89
CA ARG A 261 -41.79 11.40 -4.29
C ARG A 261 -40.48 12.07 -4.70
N PHE A 262 -40.50 13.32 -5.15
CA PHE A 262 -39.28 14.06 -5.46
C PHE A 262 -38.47 14.33 -4.20
N PHE A 263 -39.10 14.89 -3.16
CA PHE A 263 -38.45 15.20 -1.89
C PHE A 263 -37.97 13.94 -1.17
N GLN A 264 -38.74 12.86 -1.22
CA GLN A 264 -38.31 11.56 -0.67
C GLN A 264 -37.04 11.00 -1.33
N ILE A 265 -36.87 11.20 -2.65
CA ILE A 265 -35.63 10.82 -3.36
C ILE A 265 -34.47 11.74 -2.94
N CYS A 266 -34.73 13.04 -2.79
CA CYS A 266 -33.73 13.97 -2.28
C CYS A 266 -33.26 13.59 -0.87
N ASP A 267 -34.17 13.29 0.06
CA ASP A 267 -33.86 12.85 1.42
C ASP A 267 -33.04 11.56 1.43
N PHE A 268 -33.44 10.56 0.63
CA PHE A 268 -32.67 9.33 0.49
C PHE A 268 -31.23 9.58 0.01
N ILE A 269 -31.05 10.37 -1.06
CA ILE A 269 -29.73 10.67 -1.60
C ILE A 269 -28.90 11.50 -0.60
N CYS A 270 -29.51 12.49 0.05
CA CYS A 270 -28.86 13.35 1.03
C CYS A 270 -28.26 12.52 2.17
N ARG A 271 -29.09 11.72 2.85
CA ARG A 271 -28.66 10.89 3.99
C ARG A 271 -27.63 9.84 3.59
N TYR A 272 -27.81 9.21 2.43
CA TYR A 272 -26.85 8.23 1.91
C TYR A 272 -25.47 8.86 1.67
N VAL A 273 -25.44 10.03 1.04
CA VAL A 273 -24.20 10.76 0.75
C VAL A 273 -23.56 11.31 2.03
N GLU A 274 -24.36 11.81 2.97
CA GLU A 274 -23.85 12.25 4.28
C GLU A 274 -23.18 11.11 5.03
N SER A 275 -23.80 9.93 5.09
CA SER A 275 -23.19 8.73 5.68
C SER A 275 -21.90 8.33 4.95
N GLN A 276 -21.85 8.48 3.62
CA GLN A 276 -20.65 8.19 2.83
C GLN A 276 -19.49 9.14 3.18
N LEU A 277 -19.79 10.45 3.30
CA LEU A 277 -18.81 11.47 3.65
C LEU A 277 -18.33 11.30 5.10
N GLN A 278 -19.23 11.02 6.05
CA GLN A 278 -18.88 10.73 7.43
C GLN A 278 -17.94 9.52 7.54
N LEU A 279 -18.25 8.42 6.87
CA LEU A 279 -17.40 7.23 6.86
C LEU A 279 -16.02 7.53 6.26
N ALA A 280 -15.96 8.33 5.19
CA ALA A 280 -14.70 8.73 4.57
C ALA A 280 -13.86 9.63 5.49
N GLU A 281 -14.50 10.57 6.19
CA GLU A 281 -13.83 11.42 7.19
C GLU A 281 -13.33 10.64 8.40
N GLU A 282 -14.12 9.71 8.92
CA GLU A 282 -13.73 8.82 10.02
C GLU A 282 -12.52 7.97 9.63
N GLN A 283 -12.54 7.36 8.44
CA GLN A 283 -11.39 6.60 7.94
C GLN A 283 -10.17 7.49 7.72
N ARG A 284 -10.35 8.74 7.29
CA ARG A 284 -9.24 9.69 7.12
C ARG A 284 -8.63 10.05 8.47
N LYS A 285 -9.46 10.37 9.47
CA LYS A 285 -9.02 10.64 10.84
C LYS A 285 -8.33 9.44 11.47
N GLU A 286 -8.87 8.23 11.31
CA GLU A 286 -8.24 7.01 11.80
C GLU A 286 -6.85 6.79 11.17
N ARG A 287 -6.69 7.07 9.87
CA ARG A 287 -5.39 7.00 9.20
C ARG A 287 -4.43 8.10 9.68
N GLU A 288 -4.91 9.32 9.84
CA GLU A 288 -4.12 10.45 10.35
C GLU A 288 -3.63 10.16 11.79
N ASP A 289 -4.50 9.66 12.66
CA ASP A 289 -4.17 9.27 14.03
C ASP A 289 -3.17 8.10 14.07
N ARG A 290 -3.35 7.10 13.20
CA ARG A 290 -2.38 5.99 13.04
C ARG A 290 -1.01 6.48 12.60
N ASP A 291 -0.97 7.39 11.63
CA ASP A 291 0.27 8.00 11.14
C ASP A 291 0.97 8.81 12.23
N LEU A 292 0.22 9.56 13.03
CA LEU A 292 0.74 10.33 14.17
C LEU A 292 1.31 9.40 15.25
N ASP A 293 0.60 8.33 15.58
CA ASP A 293 1.07 7.35 16.56
C ASP A 293 2.37 6.67 16.10
N MET A 294 2.46 6.24 14.83
CA MET A 294 3.70 5.65 14.29
C MET A 294 4.88 6.64 14.32
N LYS A 295 4.62 7.90 13.96
CA LYS A 295 5.62 8.97 14.06
C LYS A 295 6.05 9.20 15.51
N SER A 296 5.13 9.11 16.47
CA SER A 296 5.43 9.27 17.89
C SER A 296 6.39 8.18 18.39
N ILE A 297 6.23 6.92 17.94
CA ILE A 297 7.17 5.83 18.24
C ILE A 297 8.54 6.15 17.66
N ALA A 298 8.61 6.52 16.38
CA ALA A 298 9.89 6.86 15.75
C ALA A 298 10.59 8.05 16.46
N GLN A 299 9.84 9.05 16.89
CA GLN A 299 10.35 10.19 17.65
C GLN A 299 10.82 9.77 19.05
N ALA A 300 10.09 8.90 19.74
CA ALA A 300 10.51 8.37 21.04
C ALA A 300 11.85 7.62 20.94
N ILE A 301 12.06 6.85 19.86
CA ILE A 301 13.33 6.16 19.59
C ILE A 301 14.46 7.17 19.31
N LYS A 302 14.15 8.27 18.61
CA LYS A 302 15.11 9.34 18.33
C LYS A 302 15.54 10.10 19.59
N GLU A 303 14.63 10.34 20.52
CA GLU A 303 14.86 11.11 21.74
C GLU A 303 15.30 10.25 22.93
N ASP A 304 15.34 8.92 22.78
CA ASP A 304 15.77 8.01 23.84
C ASP A 304 17.19 8.35 24.33
N LYS A 305 17.39 8.28 25.65
CA LYS A 305 18.65 8.64 26.32
C LYS A 305 19.81 7.77 25.85
N GLU A 306 19.56 6.48 25.62
CA GLU A 306 20.58 5.52 25.21
C GLU A 306 20.85 5.60 23.70
N LYS A 307 19.89 6.13 22.92
CA LYS A 307 19.88 6.27 21.45
C LYS A 307 20.01 4.96 20.65
N LEU A 308 20.49 3.90 21.29
CA LEU A 308 20.52 2.51 20.86
C LEU A 308 19.55 1.75 21.75
N ILE A 309 18.45 1.29 21.17
CA ILE A 309 17.43 0.57 21.93
C ILE A 309 17.47 -0.92 21.57
N GLY A 310 17.37 -1.78 22.58
CA GLY A 310 17.24 -3.23 22.35
C GLY A 310 15.85 -3.61 21.86
N GLN A 311 15.72 -4.82 21.30
CA GLN A 311 14.44 -5.41 20.90
C GLN A 311 13.34 -5.32 21.98
N PRO A 312 13.60 -5.63 23.28
CA PRO A 312 12.57 -5.57 24.31
C PRO A 312 12.01 -4.15 24.52
N ARG A 313 12.85 -3.12 24.35
CA ARG A 313 12.44 -1.73 24.50
C ARG A 313 11.62 -1.24 23.32
N LEU A 314 11.98 -1.67 22.10
CA LEU A 314 11.19 -1.43 20.90
C LEU A 314 9.79 -2.05 21.03
N ASP A 315 9.73 -3.32 21.44
CA ASP A 315 8.45 -4.01 21.64
C ASP A 315 7.61 -3.31 22.70
N GLN A 316 8.19 -2.83 23.80
CA GLN A 316 7.45 -2.03 24.81
C GLN A 316 6.84 -0.74 24.24
N LEU A 317 7.57 -0.01 23.39
CA LEU A 317 7.06 1.22 22.77
C LEU A 317 5.90 0.94 21.83
N ILE A 318 5.96 -0.17 21.09
CA ILE A 318 4.88 -0.60 20.17
C ILE A 318 3.69 -1.14 20.99
N GLU A 319 3.93 -1.97 22.00
CA GLU A 319 2.91 -2.58 22.85
C GLU A 319 2.17 -1.56 23.73
N GLY A 320 2.77 -0.40 24.00
CA GLY A 320 2.08 0.72 24.66
C GLY A 320 0.80 1.19 23.94
N LEU A 321 0.66 0.90 22.64
CA LEU A 321 -0.53 1.22 21.85
C LEU A 321 -1.51 0.04 21.70
N LYS A 322 -1.26 -1.08 22.37
CA LYS A 322 -2.12 -2.28 22.28
C LYS A 322 -3.54 -2.03 22.76
N GLU A 323 -3.70 -1.24 23.82
CA GLU A 323 -5.01 -0.86 24.37
C GLU A 323 -5.81 0.02 23.39
N LYS A 324 -5.14 0.91 22.63
CA LYS A 324 -5.79 1.80 21.66
C LYS A 324 -6.30 1.06 20.42
N TYR A 325 -5.59 0.04 19.95
CA TYR A 325 -5.89 -0.65 18.68
C TYR A 325 -6.54 -2.03 18.83
N GLU A 326 -6.55 -2.62 20.02
CA GLU A 326 -7.16 -3.92 20.35
C GLU A 326 -7.01 -4.98 19.23
N LYS A 327 -8.09 -5.23 18.46
CA LYS A 327 -8.16 -6.23 17.39
C LYS A 327 -7.33 -5.85 16.16
N LYS A 328 -7.13 -4.56 15.88
CA LYS A 328 -6.33 -4.03 14.77
C LYS A 328 -4.84 -3.87 15.13
N PHE A 329 -4.43 -4.23 16.34
CA PHE A 329 -3.05 -4.06 16.80
C PHE A 329 -2.03 -4.85 15.97
N ALA A 330 -2.38 -6.08 15.56
CA ALA A 330 -1.50 -6.90 14.73
C ALA A 330 -1.21 -6.25 13.36
N GLU A 331 -2.24 -5.66 12.73
CA GLU A 331 -2.10 -4.91 11.49
C GLU A 331 -1.25 -3.67 11.69
N PHE A 332 -1.50 -2.91 12.76
CA PHE A 332 -0.71 -1.73 13.12
C PHE A 332 0.78 -2.07 13.32
N LYS A 333 1.09 -3.14 14.06
CA LYS A 333 2.47 -3.59 14.30
C LYS A 333 3.16 -3.96 12.98
N ALA A 334 2.47 -4.70 12.11
CA ALA A 334 3.02 -5.08 10.80
C ALA A 334 3.27 -3.86 9.90
N GLU A 335 2.34 -2.91 9.88
CA GLU A 335 2.46 -1.67 9.11
C GLU A 335 3.61 -0.80 9.61
N PHE A 336 3.75 -0.65 10.94
CA PHE A 336 4.87 0.08 11.52
C PHE A 336 6.22 -0.54 11.13
N LEU A 337 6.36 -1.85 11.29
CA LEU A 337 7.60 -2.56 10.93
C LEU A 337 7.90 -2.40 9.43
N SER A 338 6.90 -2.60 8.56
CA SER A 338 7.11 -2.44 7.13
C SER A 338 7.52 -1.01 6.76
N ARG A 339 6.85 0.02 7.30
CA ARG A 339 7.09 1.42 6.90
C ARG A 339 8.35 2.02 7.50
N TYR A 340 8.68 1.70 8.75
CA TYR A 340 9.76 2.37 9.49
C TYR A 340 11.02 1.52 9.65
N THR A 341 10.95 0.19 9.45
CA THR A 341 12.11 -0.72 9.58
C THR A 341 12.55 -1.36 8.26
N GLN A 342 11.66 -1.49 7.28
CA GLN A 342 12.01 -1.96 5.94
C GLN A 342 12.23 -0.74 5.03
N GLY A 343 13.45 -0.56 4.53
CA GLY A 343 13.75 0.52 3.60
C GLY A 343 12.98 0.35 2.29
N SER A 344 12.47 1.43 1.71
CA SER A 344 11.86 1.41 0.39
C SER A 344 12.94 1.42 -0.68
N GLY A 345 13.49 0.24 -1.00
CA GLY A 345 14.37 -0.04 -2.16
C GLY A 345 15.66 0.79 -2.27
N THR A 346 15.52 2.10 -2.49
CA THR A 346 16.57 3.11 -2.68
C THR A 346 16.89 3.96 -1.45
N THR A 347 16.02 3.97 -0.42
CA THR A 347 16.22 4.76 0.80
C THR A 347 16.27 3.87 2.05
N LEU A 348 17.18 4.19 2.96
CA LEU A 348 17.26 3.57 4.28
C LEU A 348 15.96 3.74 5.06
N ALA A 349 15.66 2.71 5.84
CA ALA A 349 14.62 2.77 6.83
C ALA A 349 14.90 3.89 7.85
N THR A 350 13.84 4.52 8.36
CA THR A 350 13.96 5.55 9.41
C THR A 350 14.58 4.98 10.68
N ILE A 351 14.27 3.72 10.98
CA ILE A 351 14.83 2.96 12.10
C ILE A 351 15.59 1.78 11.51
N VAL A 352 16.88 1.69 11.82
CA VAL A 352 17.79 0.68 11.27
C VAL A 352 18.13 -0.34 12.34
N ALA A 353 18.07 -1.63 11.99
CA ALA A 353 18.60 -2.70 12.83
C ALA A 353 20.10 -2.87 12.58
N ILE A 354 20.88 -2.77 13.66
CA ILE A 354 22.32 -3.04 13.69
C ILE A 354 22.56 -4.01 14.84
N ASN A 355 22.98 -5.23 14.49
CA ASN A 355 23.02 -6.36 15.40
C ASN A 355 21.67 -6.55 16.14
N ASP A 356 21.66 -6.71 17.47
CA ASP A 356 20.46 -6.84 18.32
C ASP A 356 19.87 -5.50 18.78
N THR A 357 20.27 -4.38 18.15
CA THR A 357 19.86 -3.03 18.53
C THR A 357 19.24 -2.25 17.38
N TRP A 358 18.34 -1.35 17.73
CA TRP A 358 17.65 -0.46 16.80
C TRP A 358 18.07 0.98 17.04
N VAL A 359 18.26 1.72 15.96
CA VAL A 359 18.73 3.10 15.99
C VAL A 359 17.99 3.93 14.96
N HIS A 360 17.55 5.11 15.39
CA HIS A 360 17.02 6.10 14.46
C HIS A 360 18.14 6.62 13.56
N ILE A 361 17.89 6.77 12.25
CA ILE A 361 18.89 7.14 11.25
C ILE A 361 19.67 8.43 11.61
N ASP A 362 19.00 9.42 12.22
CA ASP A 362 19.61 10.66 12.70
C ASP A 362 20.70 10.47 13.76
N ASN A 363 20.58 9.42 14.57
CA ASN A 363 21.48 9.12 15.67
C ASN A 363 22.60 8.16 15.25
N LEU A 364 22.42 7.41 14.17
CA LEU A 364 23.35 6.39 13.72
C LEU A 364 24.76 6.96 13.45
N PHE A 365 24.89 8.00 12.62
CA PHE A 365 26.21 8.57 12.32
C PHE A 365 26.90 9.24 13.53
N PRO A 366 26.19 10.02 14.40
CA PRO A 366 26.76 10.48 15.66
C PRO A 366 27.27 9.37 16.59
N ILE A 367 26.54 8.25 16.70
CA ILE A 367 26.97 7.12 17.53
C ILE A 367 28.20 6.46 16.90
N PHE A 368 28.17 6.23 15.58
CA PHE A 368 29.28 5.65 14.84
C PHE A 368 30.57 6.45 15.05
N THR A 369 30.53 7.77 14.86
CA THR A 369 31.70 8.64 15.04
C THR A 369 32.23 8.65 16.47
N ALA A 370 31.35 8.75 17.48
CA ALA A 370 31.76 8.71 18.88
C ALA A 370 32.43 7.37 19.27
N ARG A 371 31.94 6.25 18.74
CA ARG A 371 32.53 4.92 18.96
C ARG A 371 33.87 4.77 18.22
N MET A 372 33.98 5.30 17.00
CA MET A 372 35.24 5.36 16.25
C MET A 372 36.33 6.12 17.03
N ASP A 373 36.00 7.29 17.58
CA ASP A 373 36.92 8.13 18.35
C ASP A 373 37.39 7.44 19.64
N THR A 374 36.54 6.60 20.24
CA THR A 374 36.86 5.82 21.44
C THR A 374 37.71 4.59 21.11
N MET A 375 37.42 3.91 20.00
CA MET A 375 38.08 2.69 19.56
C MET A 375 39.53 2.94 19.11
N GLN A 376 39.78 4.07 18.44
CA GLN A 376 41.12 4.43 17.96
C GLN A 376 42.22 4.33 19.04
N PRO A 377 42.14 5.03 20.20
CA PRO A 377 43.16 4.96 21.24
C PRO A 377 43.23 3.59 21.92
N GLU A 378 42.12 2.83 21.96
CA GLU A 378 42.10 1.48 22.50
C GLU A 378 42.87 0.50 21.63
N LEU A 379 42.62 0.50 20.32
CA LEU A 379 43.38 -0.30 19.35
C LEU A 379 44.87 0.07 19.38
N GLN A 380 45.20 1.37 19.43
CA GLN A 380 46.59 1.80 19.50
C GLN A 380 47.28 1.23 20.75
N ARG A 381 46.65 1.32 21.93
CA ARG A 381 47.19 0.73 23.17
C ARG A 381 47.30 -0.79 23.10
N HIS A 382 46.31 -1.46 22.51
CA HIS A 382 46.30 -2.91 22.31
C HIS A 382 47.50 -3.33 21.45
N TYR A 383 47.65 -2.76 20.26
CA TYR A 383 48.73 -3.11 19.33
C TYR A 383 50.13 -2.76 19.84
N ILE A 384 50.29 -1.68 20.61
CA ILE A 384 51.57 -1.39 21.29
C ILE A 384 51.93 -2.52 22.27
N LYS A 385 50.98 -3.05 23.04
CA LYS A 385 51.21 -4.16 23.96
C LYS A 385 51.52 -5.47 23.21
N VAL A 386 50.82 -5.75 22.13
CA VAL A 386 51.08 -6.93 21.28
C VAL A 386 52.49 -6.84 20.68
N MET A 387 52.86 -5.68 20.14
CA MET A 387 54.18 -5.40 19.59
C MET A 387 55.28 -5.52 20.67
N GLU A 388 55.06 -4.97 21.85
CA GLU A 388 55.99 -5.11 22.99
C GLU A 388 56.23 -6.59 23.34
N ARG A 389 55.17 -7.39 23.45
CA ARG A 389 55.27 -8.84 23.72
C ARG A 389 56.05 -9.58 22.64
N GLN A 390 55.82 -9.23 21.37
CA GLN A 390 56.53 -9.82 20.24
C GLN A 390 58.03 -9.50 20.30
N LEU A 391 58.39 -8.23 20.55
CA LEU A 391 59.78 -7.81 20.71
C LEU A 391 60.46 -8.44 21.95
N ARG A 392 59.69 -8.75 23.00
CA ARG A 392 60.21 -9.38 24.22
C ARG A 392 60.53 -10.87 24.06
N THR A 393 59.69 -11.61 23.35
CA THR A 393 59.73 -13.08 23.34
C THR A 393 60.42 -13.65 22.11
N ASN A 394 60.66 -12.83 21.07
CA ASN A 394 61.20 -13.25 19.77
C ASN A 394 60.46 -14.47 19.17
N ASN A 395 59.22 -14.70 19.62
CA ASN A 395 58.49 -15.92 19.35
C ASN A 395 57.81 -15.77 17.99
N ARG A 396 58.22 -16.60 17.03
CA ARG A 396 57.68 -16.56 15.66
C ARG A 396 56.27 -17.15 15.55
N SER A 397 55.85 -17.96 16.51
CA SER A 397 54.60 -18.73 16.44
C SER A 397 53.33 -17.96 16.81
N ASN A 398 53.42 -16.79 17.44
CA ASN A 398 52.27 -16.14 18.08
C ASN A 398 51.89 -14.75 17.53
N SER A 399 52.47 -14.27 16.42
CA SER A 399 51.99 -13.01 15.84
C SER A 399 52.43 -12.84 14.38
N ASP A 400 51.77 -13.57 13.47
CA ASP A 400 51.76 -13.29 12.03
C ASP A 400 51.01 -11.98 11.68
N ILE A 401 50.41 -11.35 12.70
CA ILE A 401 49.63 -10.10 12.65
C ILE A 401 50.38 -8.98 11.91
N PHE A 402 51.65 -8.74 12.26
CA PHE A 402 52.42 -7.63 11.70
C PHE A 402 53.28 -8.01 10.48
N TYR A 403 53.13 -9.23 9.95
CA TYR A 403 53.94 -9.72 8.82
C TYR A 403 53.32 -9.40 7.45
N SER A 404 51.99 -9.32 7.37
CA SER A 404 51.27 -8.93 6.16
C SER A 404 50.22 -7.87 6.49
N LYS A 405 49.93 -7.00 5.51
CA LYS A 405 48.89 -5.98 5.65
C LYS A 405 47.51 -6.63 5.80
N GLU A 406 47.28 -7.70 5.08
CA GLU A 406 46.01 -8.44 5.11
C GLU A 406 45.78 -9.03 6.51
N ASN A 407 46.80 -9.62 7.13
CA ASN A 407 46.71 -10.15 8.49
C ASN A 407 46.45 -9.03 9.52
N PHE A 408 47.09 -7.87 9.35
CA PHE A 408 46.89 -6.74 10.26
C PHE A 408 45.46 -6.15 10.14
N GLU A 409 44.93 -6.00 8.92
CA GLU A 409 43.57 -5.53 8.70
C GLU A 409 42.52 -6.55 9.18
N LEU A 410 42.75 -7.85 8.98
CA LEU A 410 41.90 -8.91 9.51
C LEU A 410 41.87 -8.89 11.03
N ASP A 411 43.03 -8.78 11.67
CA ASP A 411 43.15 -8.73 13.13
C ASP A 411 42.51 -7.45 13.71
N ILE A 412 42.61 -6.30 13.04
CA ILE A 412 41.86 -5.09 13.42
C ILE A 412 40.35 -5.35 13.37
N THR A 413 39.87 -6.01 12.32
CA THR A 413 38.45 -6.32 12.16
C THR A 413 37.96 -7.25 13.27
N GLU A 414 38.71 -8.30 13.59
CA GLU A 414 38.39 -9.25 14.67
C GLU A 414 38.43 -8.56 16.04
N THR A 415 39.47 -7.77 16.31
CA THR A 415 39.62 -7.03 17.56
C THR A 415 38.50 -6.01 17.77
N VAL A 416 38.09 -5.29 16.70
CA VAL A 416 36.94 -4.38 16.76
C VAL A 416 35.66 -5.16 17.03
N ARG A 417 35.46 -6.33 16.40
CA ARG A 417 34.28 -7.18 16.63
C ARG A 417 34.20 -7.69 18.08
N GLU A 418 35.33 -7.97 18.71
CA GLU A 418 35.38 -8.38 20.12
C GLU A 418 35.10 -7.24 21.10
N ILE A 419 35.64 -6.04 20.84
CA ILE A 419 35.54 -4.89 21.75
C ILE A 419 34.21 -4.14 21.56
N ASP A 420 33.79 -3.92 20.31
CA ASP A 420 32.55 -3.21 19.97
C ASP A 420 31.81 -3.89 18.78
N PRO A 421 30.90 -4.83 19.07
CA PRO A 421 30.11 -5.53 18.05
C PRO A 421 29.25 -4.60 17.18
N PHE A 422 28.75 -3.49 17.74
CA PHE A 422 27.93 -2.53 16.99
C PHE A 422 28.79 -1.80 15.95
N LEU A 423 29.99 -1.38 16.33
CA LEU A 423 30.90 -0.71 15.40
C LEU A 423 31.35 -1.67 14.28
N ALA A 424 31.58 -2.94 14.60
CA ALA A 424 31.90 -3.96 13.60
C ALA A 424 30.78 -4.14 12.56
N ASP A 425 29.53 -4.28 12.98
CA ASP A 425 28.39 -4.44 12.04
C ASP A 425 28.17 -3.16 11.20
N CYS A 426 28.44 -1.96 11.75
CA CYS A 426 28.48 -0.71 10.97
C CYS A 426 29.57 -0.70 9.90
N LEU A 427 30.75 -1.27 10.20
CA LEU A 427 31.89 -1.35 9.28
C LEU A 427 31.67 -2.42 8.19
N GLU A 428 30.94 -3.50 8.49
CA GLU A 428 30.56 -4.52 7.51
C GLU A 428 29.47 -4.05 6.53
N ARG A 429 28.66 -3.07 6.93
CA ARG A 429 27.56 -2.52 6.12
C ARG A 429 27.81 -1.06 5.70
N PRO A 430 28.78 -0.81 4.80
CA PRO A 430 29.18 0.55 4.45
C PRO A 430 28.09 1.39 3.78
N ASN A 431 27.15 0.74 3.06
CA ASN A 431 26.03 1.44 2.44
C ASN A 431 25.15 2.13 3.49
N ILE A 432 24.83 1.43 4.58
CA ILE A 432 23.98 1.95 5.67
C ILE A 432 24.67 3.15 6.33
N THR A 433 25.95 3.00 6.68
CA THR A 433 26.73 4.04 7.34
C THR A 433 26.92 5.27 6.44
N SER A 434 27.16 5.05 5.13
CA SER A 434 27.33 6.14 4.16
C SER A 434 26.05 6.95 3.98
N GLU A 435 24.89 6.29 3.90
CA GLU A 435 23.62 6.96 3.72
C GLU A 435 23.16 7.66 5.01
N ALA A 436 23.40 7.07 6.18
CA ALA A 436 23.20 7.74 7.47
C ALA A 436 24.09 8.99 7.62
N MET A 437 25.33 8.93 7.14
CA MET A 437 26.23 10.08 7.07
C MET A 437 25.68 11.16 6.14
N VAL A 438 25.20 10.79 4.96
CA VAL A 438 24.58 11.75 4.02
C VAL A 438 23.33 12.39 4.63
N HIS A 439 22.47 11.60 5.25
CA HIS A 439 21.27 12.07 5.94
C HIS A 439 21.63 13.10 7.02
N HIS A 440 22.60 12.76 7.88
CA HIS A 440 23.07 13.63 8.95
C HIS A 440 23.67 14.95 8.43
N LEU A 441 24.52 14.89 7.39
CA LEU A 441 25.18 16.06 6.82
C LEU A 441 24.18 17.00 6.11
N LYS A 442 23.19 16.45 5.40
CA LYS A 442 22.11 17.22 4.78
C LYS A 442 21.20 17.88 5.82
N GLN A 443 20.74 17.12 6.83
CA GLN A 443 19.76 17.64 7.80
C GLN A 443 20.37 18.56 8.86
N ARG A 444 21.49 18.19 9.48
CA ARG A 444 22.07 18.98 10.58
C ARG A 444 23.08 20.02 10.16
N ARG A 445 23.94 19.71 9.18
CA ARG A 445 24.97 20.66 8.70
C ARG A 445 24.50 21.52 7.53
N LYS A 446 23.31 21.26 6.98
CA LYS A 446 22.71 21.98 5.84
C LYS A 446 23.66 22.06 4.63
N ILE A 447 24.52 21.06 4.47
CA ILE A 447 25.45 21.00 3.33
C ILE A 447 24.62 20.68 2.09
N LYS A 448 24.53 21.65 1.19
CA LYS A 448 23.75 21.52 -0.07
C LYS A 448 24.64 21.16 -1.26
N SER A 449 25.94 21.43 -1.19
CA SER A 449 26.85 21.16 -2.31
C SER A 449 27.22 19.67 -2.32
N PRO A 450 27.08 18.98 -3.47
CA PRO A 450 27.46 17.56 -3.59
C PRO A 450 28.97 17.36 -3.41
N GLU A 451 29.77 18.40 -3.62
CA GLU A 451 31.23 18.38 -3.51
C GLU A 451 31.69 18.36 -2.04
N GLU A 452 31.10 19.16 -1.15
CA GLU A 452 31.38 19.11 0.29
C GLU A 452 30.92 17.79 0.92
N LEU A 453 29.77 17.28 0.48
CA LEU A 453 29.27 15.97 0.92
C LEU A 453 30.28 14.87 0.55
N ARG A 454 30.82 14.92 -0.68
CA ARG A 454 31.84 13.99 -1.15
C ARG A 454 33.14 14.15 -0.37
N ALA A 455 33.56 15.37 -0.05
CA ALA A 455 34.75 15.62 0.77
C ALA A 455 34.65 14.97 2.16
N HIS A 456 33.49 15.08 2.80
CA HIS A 456 33.25 14.42 4.09
C HIS A 456 33.21 12.89 3.97
N LEU A 457 32.55 12.34 2.94
CA LEU A 457 32.53 10.89 2.71
C LEU A 457 33.93 10.31 2.47
N MET A 458 34.82 11.05 1.79
CA MET A 458 36.20 10.61 1.52
C MET A 458 37.08 10.45 2.77
N LEU A 459 36.61 10.87 3.96
CA LEU A 459 37.30 10.61 5.22
C LEU A 459 37.22 9.14 5.63
N TYR A 460 36.12 8.46 5.29
CA TYR A 460 35.86 7.08 5.68
C TYR A 460 35.80 6.11 4.50
N PHE A 461 35.44 6.59 3.30
CA PHE A 461 35.20 5.77 2.12
C PHE A 461 36.19 6.07 0.98
N HIS A 462 36.44 5.07 0.14
CA HIS A 462 37.21 5.26 -1.09
C HIS A 462 36.47 6.18 -2.08
N ALA A 463 37.21 7.07 -2.78
CA ALA A 463 36.61 8.07 -3.67
C ALA A 463 35.81 7.52 -4.87
N ARG A 464 35.97 6.23 -5.18
CA ARG A 464 35.39 5.52 -6.34
C ARG A 464 34.44 4.38 -5.97
N THR A 465 34.37 3.99 -4.70
CA THR A 465 33.59 2.85 -4.20
C THR A 465 33.04 3.19 -2.82
N LEU A 466 31.78 2.84 -2.52
CA LEU A 466 31.22 2.93 -1.16
C LEU A 466 31.79 1.85 -0.22
N LEU A 467 33.07 1.53 -0.36
CA LEU A 467 33.79 0.64 0.55
C LEU A 467 34.61 1.52 1.49
N PHE A 468 34.68 1.12 2.75
CA PHE A 468 35.53 1.78 3.73
C PHE A 468 36.99 1.79 3.27
N LEU A 469 37.70 2.84 3.64
CA LEU A 469 39.16 2.85 3.60
C LEU A 469 39.70 1.72 4.50
N PRO A 470 40.93 1.24 4.28
CA PRO A 470 41.53 0.25 5.16
C PRO A 470 41.50 0.74 6.62
N LEU A 471 41.09 -0.14 7.55
CA LEU A 471 40.78 0.22 8.92
C LEU A 471 42.00 0.79 9.64
N ALA A 472 43.20 0.32 9.30
CA ALA A 472 44.44 0.89 9.81
C ALA A 472 44.58 2.39 9.50
N GLN A 473 43.98 2.89 8.41
CA GLN A 473 43.97 4.32 8.07
C GLN A 473 42.86 5.06 8.79
N ILE A 474 41.67 4.48 8.85
CA ILE A 474 40.52 5.12 9.51
C ILE A 474 40.84 5.33 11.00
N PHE A 475 41.45 4.34 11.65
CA PHE A 475 41.90 4.45 13.05
C PHE A 475 43.29 5.09 13.20
N ASN A 476 43.92 5.57 12.12
CA ASN A 476 45.27 6.16 12.14
C ASN A 476 46.32 5.30 12.89
N LEU A 477 46.30 4.00 12.65
CA LEU A 477 47.22 3.03 13.25
C LEU A 477 48.51 2.96 12.41
N ASN A 478 49.48 3.80 12.79
CA ASN A 478 50.80 3.79 12.16
C ASN A 478 51.68 2.70 12.78
N LEU A 479 51.99 1.66 12.00
CA LEU A 479 52.82 0.54 12.46
C LEU A 479 54.22 0.97 12.92
N GLY A 480 54.78 2.03 12.33
CA GLY A 480 56.05 2.60 12.75
C GLY A 480 55.98 3.21 14.15
N GLU A 481 54.93 3.97 14.44
CA GLU A 481 54.70 4.53 15.78
C GLU A 481 54.43 3.45 16.81
N ILE A 482 53.61 2.45 16.46
CA ILE A 482 53.35 1.27 17.30
C ILE A 482 54.65 0.53 17.62
N PHE A 483 55.53 0.36 16.64
CA PHE A 483 56.85 -0.24 16.82
C PHE A 483 57.75 0.59 17.74
N HIS A 484 57.90 1.90 17.49
CA HIS A 484 58.73 2.76 18.32
C HIS A 484 58.24 2.83 19.76
N GLN A 485 56.93 2.98 19.97
CA GLN A 485 56.35 3.02 21.32
C GLN A 485 56.43 1.67 22.01
N GLY A 486 56.21 0.57 21.28
CA GLY A 486 56.42 -0.79 21.80
C GLY A 486 57.87 -1.07 22.19
N PHE A 487 58.83 -0.57 21.40
CA PHE A 487 60.28 -0.66 21.70
C PHE A 487 60.66 0.15 22.94
N LEU A 488 60.15 1.37 23.09
CA LEU A 488 60.40 2.22 24.25
C LEU A 488 59.85 1.62 25.57
N ARG A 489 58.86 0.74 25.50
CA ARG A 489 58.33 0.00 26.67
C ARG A 489 59.16 -1.22 27.07
N LEU A 490 60.19 -1.58 26.31
CA LEU A 490 61.11 -2.65 26.70
C LEU A 490 62.05 -2.17 27.82
N PRO A 491 62.55 -3.08 28.68
CA PRO A 491 63.61 -2.74 29.64
C PRO A 491 64.85 -2.14 28.95
N LEU A 492 65.49 -1.14 29.56
CA LEU A 492 66.61 -0.39 28.98
C LEU A 492 67.75 -1.29 28.47
N TRP A 493 68.08 -2.35 29.19
CA TRP A 493 69.12 -3.29 28.77
C TRP A 493 68.78 -3.98 27.43
N ARG A 494 67.50 -4.32 27.18
CA ARG A 494 67.07 -4.90 25.90
C ARG A 494 67.12 -3.88 24.78
N GLN A 495 66.74 -2.65 25.06
CA GLN A 495 66.84 -1.56 24.08
C GLN A 495 68.29 -1.37 23.63
N ILE A 496 69.23 -1.37 24.58
CA ILE A 496 70.67 -1.25 24.33
C ILE A 496 71.17 -2.45 23.52
N VAL A 497 70.83 -3.69 23.91
CA VAL A 497 71.23 -4.90 23.18
C VAL A 497 70.72 -4.90 21.74
N ILE A 498 69.45 -4.54 21.50
CA ILE A 498 68.87 -4.49 20.15
C ILE A 498 69.54 -3.41 19.29
N ARG A 499 69.92 -2.27 19.87
CA ARG A 499 70.64 -1.19 19.17
C ARG A 499 72.09 -1.55 18.86
N LEU A 500 72.82 -2.12 19.83
CA LEU A 500 74.23 -2.53 19.66
C LEU A 500 74.40 -3.65 18.64
N LEU A 501 73.43 -4.56 18.55
CA LEU A 501 73.44 -5.64 17.56
C LEU A 501 73.03 -5.19 16.14
N GLY A 502 72.77 -3.90 15.92
CA GLY A 502 72.26 -3.37 14.64
C GLY A 502 70.87 -3.88 14.27
N ARG A 503 70.23 -4.67 15.14
CA ARG A 503 68.92 -5.29 14.90
C ARG A 503 67.79 -4.28 14.87
N TYR A 504 67.95 -3.15 15.54
CA TYR A 504 66.97 -2.06 15.50
C TYR A 504 66.68 -1.62 14.07
N GLY A 505 67.71 -1.29 13.27
CA GLY A 505 67.53 -0.88 11.87
C GLY A 505 66.91 -1.98 11.00
N THR A 506 67.26 -3.25 11.24
CA THR A 506 66.64 -4.37 10.50
C THR A 506 65.17 -4.61 10.88
N LEU A 507 64.78 -4.37 12.12
CA LEU A 507 63.39 -4.48 12.58
C LEU A 507 62.57 -3.27 12.13
N GLU A 508 63.17 -2.08 12.19
CA GLU A 508 62.63 -0.85 11.64
C GLU A 508 62.39 -0.98 10.13
N GLU A 509 63.36 -1.46 9.35
CA GLU A 509 63.16 -1.74 7.91
C GLU A 509 62.15 -2.87 7.66
N LYS A 510 62.06 -3.87 8.55
CA LYS A 510 61.08 -4.96 8.44
C LYS A 510 59.66 -4.47 8.65
N PHE A 511 59.43 -3.57 9.60
CA PHE A 511 58.10 -3.05 9.96
C PHE A 511 57.74 -1.71 9.29
N ILE A 512 58.72 -0.93 8.83
CA ILE A 512 58.56 0.39 8.17
C ILE A 512 58.95 0.32 6.68
N GLY A 513 60.02 -0.41 6.34
CA GLY A 513 60.59 -0.48 4.98
C GLY A 513 59.81 -1.35 3.99
N ARG A 514 59.09 -2.37 4.46
CA ARG A 514 58.19 -3.20 3.62
C ARG A 514 56.73 -2.72 3.60
N SER A 515 56.31 -1.89 4.55
CA SER A 515 54.88 -1.63 4.82
C SER A 515 54.27 -0.43 4.07
N PHE A 516 55.05 0.47 3.44
CA PHE A 516 54.45 1.73 2.95
C PHE A 516 54.93 2.30 1.60
N THR A 517 55.77 1.63 0.81
CA THR A 517 56.20 2.16 -0.51
C THR A 517 55.13 2.05 -1.59
N THR A 518 54.34 0.98 -1.60
CA THR A 518 53.17 0.82 -2.49
C THR A 518 51.99 1.68 -2.03
N TYR A 519 51.85 1.86 -0.71
CA TYR A 519 50.85 2.74 -0.12
C TYR A 519 51.15 4.21 -0.40
N LYS A 520 52.40 4.69 -0.28
CA LYS A 520 52.76 6.05 -0.72
C LYS A 520 52.45 6.28 -2.21
N ARG A 521 52.49 5.26 -3.06
CA ARG A 521 52.07 5.36 -4.47
C ARG A 521 50.55 5.40 -4.63
N MET A 522 49.81 4.49 -4.00
CA MET A 522 48.33 4.52 -4.02
C MET A 522 47.77 5.78 -3.36
N MET A 523 48.36 6.21 -2.25
CA MET A 523 48.03 7.45 -1.54
C MET A 523 48.44 8.66 -2.38
N LYS A 524 49.54 8.62 -3.13
CA LYS A 524 49.87 9.69 -4.10
C LYS A 524 48.89 9.71 -5.28
N ASP A 525 48.40 8.57 -5.75
CA ASP A 525 47.38 8.49 -6.80
C ASP A 525 45.97 8.88 -6.28
N GLU A 526 45.65 8.58 -5.02
CA GLU A 526 44.40 8.96 -4.35
C GLU A 526 44.42 10.42 -3.90
N ILE A 527 45.56 10.94 -3.43
CA ILE A 527 45.81 12.38 -3.20
C ILE A 527 45.78 13.14 -4.52
N ARG A 528 46.33 12.59 -5.61
CA ARG A 528 46.26 13.19 -6.95
C ARG A 528 44.83 13.18 -7.48
N ALA A 529 44.08 12.10 -7.28
CA ALA A 529 42.65 12.08 -7.55
C ALA A 529 41.85 13.04 -6.65
N ARG A 530 42.24 13.22 -5.38
CA ARG A 530 41.67 14.23 -4.45
C ARG A 530 41.97 15.66 -4.89
N GLN A 531 43.18 15.92 -5.40
CA GLN A 531 43.62 17.24 -5.91
C GLN A 531 43.04 17.58 -7.29
N GLU A 532 42.80 16.58 -8.13
CA GLU A 532 42.14 16.75 -9.44
C GLU A 532 40.62 16.95 -9.32
N LEU A 533 40.02 16.62 -8.17
CA LEU A 533 38.57 16.68 -7.92
C LEU A 533 38.15 17.75 -6.89
N MET A 534 39.10 18.52 -6.33
CA MET A 534 38.80 19.70 -5.51
C MET A 534 38.70 20.95 -6.39
N PRO A 535 37.73 21.86 -6.15
CA PRO A 535 37.72 23.15 -6.82
C PRO A 535 39.02 23.87 -6.48
N LYS A 536 39.80 24.24 -7.50
CA LYS A 536 40.88 25.20 -7.30
C LYS A 536 40.21 26.51 -6.91
N GLU A 537 40.40 26.97 -5.67
CA GLU A 537 40.22 28.38 -5.36
C GLU A 537 41.11 29.15 -6.35
N SER A 538 40.47 29.90 -7.23
CA SER A 538 41.13 30.76 -8.21
C SER A 538 41.79 31.91 -7.46
N ILE A 539 42.99 31.67 -6.95
CA ILE A 539 43.92 32.75 -6.66
C ILE A 539 44.43 33.19 -8.04
N GLU A 540 43.89 34.32 -8.50
CA GLU A 540 44.44 35.07 -9.63
C GLU A 540 45.87 35.48 -9.30
N GLU A 541 46.85 34.77 -9.86
CA GLU A 541 48.18 35.30 -10.07
C GLU A 541 48.41 35.43 -11.57
N GLU A 542 48.24 36.65 -12.05
CA GLU A 542 48.83 37.16 -13.29
C GLU A 542 50.34 36.91 -13.26
N ASN A 543 50.92 36.30 -14.30
CA ASN A 543 51.76 36.97 -15.31
C ASN A 543 52.59 35.99 -16.17
N PRO A 544 53.20 36.42 -17.29
CA PRO A 544 53.03 35.76 -18.58
C PRO A 544 54.35 35.25 -19.19
N ALA A 545 54.25 34.83 -20.44
CA ALA A 545 55.33 34.55 -21.39
C ALA A 545 55.94 33.14 -21.35
N ARG A 546 55.63 32.36 -22.40
CA ARG A 546 56.62 32.14 -23.47
C ARG A 546 55.98 31.58 -24.74
N ARG A 547 56.18 32.36 -25.80
CA ARG A 547 55.90 32.10 -27.21
C ARG A 547 56.81 31.00 -27.78
N ASN A 548 56.23 30.28 -28.74
CA ASN A 548 56.82 29.75 -29.97
C ASN A 548 57.92 28.68 -29.89
N ARG A 549 57.62 27.49 -30.44
CA ARG A 549 58.21 27.10 -31.74
C ARG A 549 57.49 25.91 -32.39
N ASP A 550 57.05 26.15 -33.62
CA ASP A 550 56.65 25.19 -34.64
C ASP A 550 57.72 24.12 -34.94
N ARG A 551 57.31 22.91 -35.34
CA ARG A 551 57.35 22.47 -36.76
C ARG A 551 57.07 20.97 -36.98
N ARG A 552 56.20 20.74 -37.96
CA ARG A 552 56.23 19.76 -39.08
C ARG A 552 55.84 18.29 -38.86
N VAL A 553 54.61 18.03 -39.31
CA VAL A 553 54.16 17.04 -40.32
C VAL A 553 55.26 16.37 -41.16
N THR A 554 55.24 15.02 -41.24
CA THR A 554 55.18 14.26 -42.50
C THR A 554 54.76 12.78 -42.31
N ALA A 555 53.66 12.46 -42.97
CA ALA A 555 53.21 11.24 -43.65
C ALA A 555 54.02 9.91 -43.62
N ALA A 556 53.22 8.85 -43.43
CA ALA A 556 53.11 7.60 -44.22
C ALA A 556 54.34 6.69 -44.43
N GLY A 557 54.19 5.44 -43.95
CA GLY A 557 55.00 4.30 -44.36
C GLY A 557 54.59 3.00 -43.67
N ARG A 558 53.65 2.25 -44.25
CA ARG A 558 53.50 0.79 -44.08
C ARG A 558 54.43 0.11 -45.10
N PRO A 559 55.04 -1.07 -44.83
CA PRO A 559 54.25 -2.31 -44.83
C PRO A 559 54.71 -3.46 -43.89
N VAL A 560 53.70 -4.25 -43.50
CA VAL A 560 53.62 -5.73 -43.40
C VAL A 560 54.87 -6.54 -43.01
N ARG A 561 54.82 -7.24 -41.86
CA ARG A 561 55.22 -8.67 -41.78
C ARG A 561 54.67 -9.46 -40.57
N ARG A 562 53.93 -10.51 -40.92
CA ARG A 562 53.77 -11.87 -40.33
C ARG A 562 53.31 -12.09 -38.88
N LYS A 563 52.14 -12.75 -38.83
CA LYS A 563 51.61 -13.64 -37.79
C LYS A 563 52.66 -14.60 -37.20
N ARG A 564 52.61 -14.78 -35.87
CA ARG A 564 52.84 -16.08 -35.25
C ARG A 564 51.89 -16.22 -34.05
N SER A 565 50.98 -17.17 -34.17
CA SER A 565 50.04 -17.63 -33.16
C SER A 565 50.76 -18.41 -32.06
N GLN A 566 50.54 -18.04 -30.80
CA GLN A 566 50.68 -18.97 -29.67
C GLN A 566 49.49 -18.80 -28.74
N THR A 567 48.75 -19.90 -28.62
CA THR A 567 47.69 -20.20 -27.68
C THR A 567 48.22 -20.15 -26.24
N ALA A 568 47.57 -19.37 -25.38
CA ALA A 568 47.76 -19.41 -23.93
C ALA A 568 46.43 -19.18 -23.22
N ALA A 569 46.23 -19.96 -22.16
CA ALA A 569 44.99 -20.24 -21.47
C ALA A 569 44.23 -19.02 -20.91
N ALA A 570 42.91 -19.16 -20.86
CA ALA A 570 41.96 -18.21 -20.30
C ALA A 570 42.28 -17.89 -18.84
N LYS A 571 42.58 -16.62 -18.56
CA LYS A 571 42.58 -16.05 -17.21
C LYS A 571 41.16 -15.54 -16.90
N PRO A 572 40.68 -15.66 -15.65
CA PRO A 572 39.37 -15.13 -15.25
C PRO A 572 39.31 -13.61 -15.48
N ALA A 573 38.15 -13.16 -15.97
CA ALA A 573 37.89 -11.77 -16.31
C ALA A 573 38.08 -10.87 -15.09
N LYS A 574 38.97 -9.88 -15.19
CA LYS A 574 39.03 -8.79 -14.21
C LYS A 574 37.71 -8.00 -14.29
N PRO A 575 37.15 -7.54 -13.16
CA PRO A 575 35.94 -6.71 -13.16
C PRO A 575 36.17 -5.49 -14.06
N ARG A 576 35.21 -5.25 -14.95
CA ARG A 576 35.26 -4.19 -15.96
C ARG A 576 35.28 -2.84 -15.25
N SER A 577 36.35 -2.07 -15.43
CA SER A 577 36.42 -0.68 -14.98
C SER A 577 35.43 0.15 -15.80
N TYR A 578 34.41 0.71 -15.15
CA TYR A 578 33.45 1.64 -15.76
C TYR A 578 34.15 2.78 -16.52
N ASN A 579 33.59 3.19 -17.65
CA ASN A 579 34.07 4.32 -18.44
C ASN A 579 33.65 5.67 -17.81
N ALA A 580 34.34 6.77 -18.12
CA ALA A 580 34.11 8.08 -17.49
C ALA A 580 32.64 8.56 -17.55
N ASN A 581 31.97 8.34 -18.69
CA ASN A 581 30.56 8.69 -18.85
C ASN A 581 29.61 7.78 -18.05
N GLU A 582 29.91 6.48 -17.94
CA GLU A 582 29.11 5.54 -17.13
C GLU A 582 29.24 5.87 -15.62
N ARG A 583 30.38 6.48 -15.23
CA ARG A 583 30.61 6.95 -13.86
C ARG A 583 29.82 8.22 -13.54
N GLU A 584 29.79 9.20 -14.45
CA GLU A 584 28.93 10.38 -14.29
C GLU A 584 27.46 10.00 -14.30
N GLU A 585 27.07 9.00 -15.07
CA GLU A 585 25.70 8.52 -15.12
C GLU A 585 25.31 7.77 -13.83
N ALA A 586 26.21 6.98 -13.24
CA ALA A 586 25.99 6.35 -11.93
C ALA A 586 25.87 7.39 -10.80
N TRP A 587 26.70 8.44 -10.82
CA TRP A 587 26.61 9.55 -9.85
C TRP A 587 25.40 10.45 -10.08
N ARG A 588 24.98 10.69 -11.32
CA ARG A 588 23.74 11.41 -11.64
C ARG A 588 22.52 10.60 -11.22
N ARG A 589 22.46 9.31 -11.54
CA ARG A 589 21.38 8.43 -11.10
C ARG A 589 21.28 8.37 -9.58
N PHE A 590 22.42 8.31 -8.87
CA PHE A 590 22.46 8.40 -7.41
C PHE A 590 22.04 9.78 -6.87
N GLY A 591 22.45 10.86 -7.53
CA GLY A 591 22.07 12.23 -7.16
C GLY A 591 20.60 12.55 -7.42
N ASP A 592 20.02 11.97 -8.48
CA ASP A 592 18.61 12.13 -8.83
C ASP A 592 17.71 11.27 -7.94
N THR A 593 18.18 10.09 -7.46
CA THR A 593 17.49 9.31 -6.41
C THR A 593 17.48 9.98 -5.03
N LEU A 594 18.18 11.11 -4.86
CA LEU A 594 18.31 11.86 -3.61
C LEU A 594 17.61 13.23 -3.65
N LYS A 595 16.89 13.54 -4.74
CA LYS A 595 16.12 14.79 -4.95
C LYS A 595 14.61 14.63 -4.78
N ASP A 596 14.10 13.40 -4.83
CA ASP A 596 12.79 13.03 -4.28
C ASP A 596 12.95 12.66 -2.80
#